data_AF-A0A3C1JPP9-F1
#
_entry.id   AF-A0A3C1JPP9-F1
#
_cell.length_a   1.000
_cell.length_b   1.000
_cell.length_c   1.000
_cell.angle_alpha   90.00
_cell.angle_beta   90.00
_cell.angle_gamma   90.00
#
_symmetry.space_group_name_H-M   'P 1'
#
loop_
_entity.id
_entity.type
_entity.pdbx_description
1 polymer ?
#
loop_
_entity_poly.entity_id
_entity_poly.type
_entity_poly.pdbx_seq_one_letter_code
_entity_poly.pdbx_strand_id
1 'polypeptide(L)'
;MQNKSTGASVVTVDDNNGNDNAGLISALKLDSSSSAVTTLGQNAIYSINGGASKSSTSNTITNAISGATITLAGTLDTTATITIAQDSTTALTNVKAFVTAYNDAMTWVIENTKVDAATKTRGVFAGDSAITAMQSKLRAAINSAASSISTTYKTLPSIGLSSGAVGSTVGTTNTLVLDESKFAAALAADSSAVSSLFGSSGGPLDTLKTYLVAATSFSGLIYSSQTSADTQLRDLDKRISTMQQRLDDKQASLQKKYSDLEAAMSKLQAQSSSLSSQLAGLNKSG
;
A
#
# COMPACT_ATOMS: atom_id res chain seq x y z
N MET A 1 33.63 31.82 -10.85
CA MET A 1 32.51 31.78 -11.83
C MET A 1 32.62 30.46 -12.58
N GLN A 2 31.72 29.50 -12.36
CA GLN A 2 31.73 28.25 -13.12
C GLN A 2 30.84 28.42 -14.35
N ASN A 3 31.45 28.35 -15.53
CA ASN A 3 30.72 28.36 -16.78
C ASN A 3 30.04 26.98 -16.98
N LYS A 4 28.72 26.97 -17.10
CA LYS A 4 27.90 25.77 -17.37
C LYS A 4 27.46 25.65 -18.83
N SER A 5 28.01 26.48 -19.73
CA SER A 5 27.72 26.49 -21.16
C SER A 5 29.01 26.43 -21.98
N THR A 6 29.05 25.59 -23.02
CA THR A 6 30.16 25.61 -24.00
C THR A 6 29.97 26.76 -25.00
N GLY A 7 31.07 27.27 -25.54
CA GLY A 7 31.12 28.49 -26.37
C GLY A 7 32.03 29.57 -25.77
N ALA A 8 32.67 30.37 -26.63
CA ALA A 8 33.63 31.39 -26.22
C ALA A 8 32.94 32.53 -25.45
N SER A 9 33.19 32.60 -24.14
CA SER A 9 32.95 33.81 -23.34
C SER A 9 34.30 34.39 -22.98
N VAL A 10 34.71 35.43 -23.69
CA VAL A 10 35.92 36.18 -23.36
C VAL A 10 35.59 37.07 -22.16
N VAL A 11 36.25 36.82 -21.03
CA VAL A 11 36.24 37.73 -19.89
C VAL A 11 37.47 38.62 -20.03
N THR A 12 37.27 39.86 -20.45
CA THR A 12 38.34 40.87 -20.47
C THR A 12 38.46 41.43 -19.06
N VAL A 13 39.63 41.29 -18.43
CA VAL A 13 39.95 41.92 -17.15
C VAL A 13 40.93 43.04 -17.47
N ASP A 14 40.58 44.26 -17.07
CA ASP A 14 41.42 45.44 -17.24
C ASP A 14 41.92 45.88 -15.86
N ASP A 15 43.23 46.06 -15.71
CA ASP A 15 43.84 46.68 -14.54
C ASP A 15 44.06 48.12 -14.97
N ASN A 16 43.30 49.04 -14.38
CA ASN A 16 43.26 50.47 -14.74
C ASN A 16 44.57 51.22 -14.43
N ASN A 17 45.72 50.53 -14.44
CA ASN A 17 47.01 51.05 -14.07
C ASN A 17 47.96 50.96 -15.28
N GLY A 18 48.36 52.13 -15.79
CA GLY A 18 49.13 52.26 -17.01
C GLY A 18 50.43 51.45 -17.00
N ASN A 19 50.57 50.61 -18.02
CA ASN A 19 51.82 50.11 -18.63
C ASN A 19 52.88 49.40 -17.76
N ASP A 20 52.57 49.03 -16.52
CA ASP A 20 53.50 48.25 -15.70
C ASP A 20 53.19 46.75 -15.81
N ASN A 21 54.14 46.01 -16.38
CA ASN A 21 54.13 44.55 -16.59
C ASN A 21 54.24 43.74 -15.25
N ALA A 22 53.69 44.29 -14.16
CA ALA A 22 53.75 43.80 -12.78
C ALA A 22 52.43 44.03 -11.99
N GLY A 23 51.32 44.33 -12.67
CA GLY A 23 50.00 44.53 -12.06
C GLY A 23 49.36 43.27 -11.48
N LEU A 24 48.21 43.42 -10.83
CA LEU A 24 47.50 42.33 -10.14
C LEU A 24 47.13 41.20 -11.11
N ILE A 25 46.88 41.55 -12.38
CA ILE A 25 46.61 40.61 -13.48
C ILE A 25 47.81 39.69 -13.74
N SER A 26 49.04 40.21 -13.84
CA SER A 26 50.25 39.38 -14.03
C SER A 26 50.60 38.59 -12.76
N ALA A 27 50.40 39.16 -11.56
CA ALA A 27 50.61 38.44 -10.30
C ALA A 27 49.66 37.24 -10.13
N LEU A 28 48.41 37.37 -10.60
CA LEU A 28 47.41 36.31 -10.64
C LEU A 28 47.52 35.41 -11.89
N LYS A 29 48.51 35.67 -12.77
CA LYS A 29 48.76 34.95 -14.03
C LYS A 29 47.56 34.96 -14.99
N LEU A 30 46.81 36.05 -14.99
CA LEU A 30 45.65 36.29 -15.85
C LEU A 30 46.00 37.16 -17.08
N ASP A 31 47.27 37.51 -17.27
CA ASP A 31 47.71 38.26 -18.46
C ASP A 31 47.63 37.37 -19.72
N SER A 32 47.43 38.02 -20.87
CA SER A 32 47.25 37.35 -22.17
C SER A 32 48.55 36.75 -22.74
N SER A 33 49.70 36.97 -22.09
CA SER A 33 51.03 36.48 -22.50
C SER A 33 51.54 35.31 -21.66
N SER A 34 50.98 35.11 -20.48
CA SER A 34 51.11 33.94 -19.62
C SER A 34 50.28 32.83 -20.25
N SER A 35 50.95 31.74 -20.61
CA SER A 35 50.36 30.54 -21.18
C SER A 35 49.49 29.76 -20.17
N ALA A 36 48.57 30.43 -19.47
CA ALA A 36 47.38 29.80 -18.96
C ALA A 36 46.52 29.43 -20.18
N VAL A 37 46.90 28.34 -20.87
CA VAL A 37 46.15 27.74 -21.97
C VAL A 37 44.79 27.34 -21.41
N THR A 38 43.83 28.25 -21.48
CA THR A 38 42.45 27.93 -21.20
C THR A 38 41.97 27.08 -22.37
N THR A 39 41.85 25.77 -22.12
CA THR A 39 41.29 24.87 -23.12
C THR A 39 39.81 25.22 -23.25
N LEU A 40 39.43 25.82 -24.38
CA LEU A 40 38.06 26.18 -24.67
C LEU A 40 37.21 24.90 -24.76
N GLY A 41 36.03 24.91 -24.12
CA GLY A 41 35.07 23.84 -24.26
C GLY A 41 34.53 23.80 -25.69
N GLN A 42 34.67 22.64 -26.35
CA GLN A 42 34.15 22.41 -27.69
C GLN A 42 32.74 21.83 -27.62
N ASN A 43 31.89 22.16 -28.59
CA ASN A 43 30.58 21.53 -28.71
C ASN A 43 30.74 20.09 -29.20
N ALA A 44 29.91 19.19 -28.68
CA ALA A 44 29.82 17.84 -29.21
C ALA A 44 29.19 17.89 -30.61
N ILE A 45 29.79 17.17 -31.57
CA ILE A 45 29.25 17.01 -32.92
C ILE A 45 28.86 15.54 -33.09
N TYR A 46 27.63 15.28 -33.50
CA TYR A 46 27.11 13.92 -33.65
C TYR A 46 26.12 13.84 -34.82
N SER A 47 25.94 12.63 -35.36
CA SER A 47 24.92 12.31 -36.34
C SER A 47 24.15 11.07 -35.90
N ILE A 48 22.88 10.96 -36.29
CA ILE A 48 22.02 9.81 -35.95
C ILE A 48 21.52 9.23 -37.27
N ASN A 49 21.68 7.91 -37.44
CA ASN A 49 21.24 7.16 -38.62
C ASN A 49 21.69 7.77 -39.96
N GLY A 50 22.92 8.31 -40.02
CA GLY A 50 23.45 8.94 -41.23
C GLY A 50 22.81 10.28 -41.60
N GLY A 51 22.01 10.88 -40.72
CA GLY A 51 21.44 12.21 -40.92
C GLY A 51 22.46 13.34 -40.77
N ALA A 52 22.00 14.59 -40.96
CA ALA A 52 22.84 15.77 -40.86
C ALA A 52 23.54 15.88 -39.49
N SER A 53 24.79 16.36 -39.50
CA SER A 53 25.56 16.62 -38.29
C SER A 53 24.85 17.66 -37.42
N LYS A 54 24.63 17.30 -36.15
CA LYS A 54 24.07 18.16 -35.11
C LYS A 54 25.17 18.54 -34.13
N SER A 55 25.04 19.73 -33.55
CA SER A 55 25.93 20.22 -32.50
C SER A 55 25.17 20.30 -31.18
N SER A 56 25.80 19.88 -30.07
CA SER A 56 25.26 20.00 -28.71
C SER A 56 26.27 20.71 -27.82
N THR A 57 25.77 21.59 -26.95
CA THR A 57 26.56 22.27 -25.91
C THR A 57 26.76 21.41 -24.66
N SER A 58 26.17 20.22 -24.61
CA SER A 58 26.27 19.25 -23.52
C SER A 58 26.58 17.85 -24.05
N ASN A 59 27.32 17.06 -23.28
CA ASN A 59 27.53 15.63 -23.54
C ASN A 59 26.29 14.79 -23.22
N THR A 60 25.28 15.35 -22.57
CA THR A 60 23.99 14.70 -22.33
C THR A 60 22.96 15.25 -23.30
N ILE A 61 22.48 14.40 -24.20
CA ILE A 61 21.56 14.74 -25.28
C ILE A 61 20.21 14.12 -24.98
N THR A 62 19.21 14.94 -24.69
CA THR A 62 17.84 14.48 -24.32
C THR A 62 16.82 14.60 -25.45
N ASN A 63 17.10 15.44 -26.46
CA ASN A 63 16.10 15.84 -27.46
C ASN A 63 16.40 15.32 -28.86
N ALA A 64 17.40 14.45 -29.01
CA ALA A 64 17.80 13.95 -30.32
C ALA A 64 16.97 12.74 -30.77
N ILE A 65 16.48 11.94 -29.81
CA ILE A 65 15.54 10.84 -30.02
C ILE A 65 14.45 11.00 -28.95
N SER A 66 13.18 11.01 -29.36
CA SER A 66 12.06 11.17 -28.42
C SER A 66 12.06 10.04 -27.39
N GLY A 67 12.06 10.37 -26.10
CA GLY A 67 12.04 9.40 -25.01
C GLY A 67 13.39 8.75 -24.69
N ALA A 68 14.49 9.16 -25.32
CA ALA A 68 15.83 8.63 -25.02
C ALA A 68 16.82 9.74 -24.65
N THR A 69 17.63 9.46 -23.62
CA THR A 69 18.75 10.30 -23.22
C THR A 69 20.04 9.60 -23.61
N ILE A 70 20.87 10.26 -24.41
CA ILE A 70 22.16 9.76 -24.86
C ILE A 70 23.25 10.53 -24.13
N THR A 71 24.13 9.83 -23.44
CA THR A 71 25.34 10.42 -22.82
C THR A 71 26.55 10.07 -23.67
N LEU A 72 27.22 11.10 -24.20
CA LEU A 72 28.44 10.97 -24.98
C LEU A 72 29.64 10.81 -24.03
N ALA A 73 30.22 9.61 -24.02
CA ALA A 73 31.38 9.29 -23.18
C ALA A 73 32.73 9.62 -23.86
N GLY A 74 32.76 9.76 -25.18
CA GLY A 74 33.96 10.02 -25.95
C GLY A 74 33.69 10.05 -27.46
N THR A 75 34.74 10.32 -28.23
CA THR A 75 34.70 10.26 -29.70
C THR A 75 34.74 8.81 -30.18
N LEU A 76 34.09 8.55 -31.31
CA LEU A 76 34.05 7.23 -31.93
C LEU A 76 34.75 7.28 -33.29
N ASP A 77 35.65 6.34 -33.54
CA ASP A 77 36.31 6.19 -34.85
C ASP A 77 35.41 5.44 -35.85
N THR A 78 34.42 4.69 -35.35
CA THR A 78 33.44 3.92 -36.14
C THR A 78 32.02 4.11 -35.60
N THR A 79 31.01 3.89 -36.43
CA THR A 79 29.60 4.09 -36.04
C THR A 79 29.18 3.12 -34.93
N ALA A 80 28.75 3.64 -33.79
CA ALA A 80 28.10 2.84 -32.75
C ALA A 80 26.62 2.59 -33.08
N THR A 81 26.15 1.36 -32.86
CA THR A 81 24.74 1.00 -33.05
C THR A 81 24.06 0.92 -31.68
N ILE A 82 22.96 1.68 -31.53
CA ILE A 82 22.11 1.63 -30.34
C ILE A 82 20.78 1.03 -30.74
N THR A 83 20.41 -0.10 -30.12
CA THR A 83 19.13 -0.75 -30.35
C THR A 83 18.17 -0.39 -29.22
N ILE A 84 17.10 0.34 -29.56
CA ILE A 84 15.99 0.58 -28.64
C ILE A 84 14.98 -0.55 -28.87
N ALA A 85 14.84 -1.42 -27.87
CA ALA A 85 13.89 -2.51 -27.88
C ALA A 85 12.90 -2.36 -26.73
N GLN A 86 11.73 -2.97 -26.89
CA GLN A 86 10.74 -3.05 -25.83
C GLN A 86 11.23 -3.96 -24.70
N ASP A 87 11.18 -3.47 -23.46
CA ASP A 87 11.48 -4.28 -22.29
C ASP A 87 10.23 -5.03 -21.79
N SER A 88 10.09 -6.28 -22.21
CA SER A 88 9.02 -7.18 -21.75
C SER A 88 9.31 -7.81 -20.38
N THR A 89 10.57 -7.79 -19.93
CA THR A 89 11.00 -8.47 -18.71
C THR A 89 10.59 -7.70 -17.45
N THR A 90 10.75 -6.38 -17.45
CA THR A 90 10.29 -5.52 -16.36
C THR A 90 8.76 -5.56 -16.24
N ALA A 91 8.05 -5.50 -17.37
CA ALA A 91 6.58 -5.60 -17.39
C ALA A 91 6.10 -6.94 -16.80
N LEU A 92 6.71 -8.05 -17.22
CA LEU A 92 6.38 -9.38 -16.69
C LEU A 92 6.65 -9.48 -15.18
N THR A 93 7.77 -8.94 -14.71
CA THR A 93 8.14 -8.95 -13.28
C THR A 93 7.12 -8.18 -12.44
N ASN A 94 6.71 -7.00 -12.88
CA ASN A 94 5.71 -6.20 -12.18
C ASN A 94 4.35 -6.89 -12.13
N VAL A 95 3.95 -7.55 -13.23
CA VAL A 95 2.70 -8.32 -13.29
C VAL A 95 2.76 -9.53 -12.35
N LYS A 96 3.89 -10.25 -12.28
CA LYS A 96 4.09 -11.34 -11.31
C LYS A 96 3.95 -10.84 -9.87
N ALA A 97 4.60 -9.74 -9.54
CA ALA A 97 4.51 -9.15 -8.20
C ALA A 97 3.06 -8.77 -7.85
N PHE A 98 2.32 -8.21 -8.80
CA PHE A 98 0.89 -7.93 -8.63
C PHE A 98 0.07 -9.21 -8.40
N VAL A 99 0.28 -10.26 -9.18
CA VAL A 99 -0.42 -11.54 -9.04
C VAL A 99 -0.15 -12.16 -7.66
N THR A 100 1.10 -12.13 -7.19
CA THR A 100 1.47 -12.58 -5.85
C THR A 100 0.73 -11.77 -4.78
N ALA A 101 0.82 -10.44 -4.82
CA ALA A 101 0.16 -9.59 -3.82
C ALA A 101 -1.38 -9.79 -3.79
N TYR A 102 -2.01 -9.98 -4.95
CA TYR A 102 -3.43 -10.29 -5.04
C TYR A 102 -3.76 -11.64 -4.40
N ASN A 103 -2.98 -12.68 -4.72
CA ASN A 103 -3.18 -14.03 -4.20
C ASN A 103 -2.93 -14.12 -2.70
N ASP A 104 -1.92 -13.41 -2.18
CA ASP A 104 -1.63 -13.33 -0.75
C ASP A 104 -2.80 -12.69 0.00
N ALA A 105 -3.33 -11.56 -0.50
CA ALA A 105 -4.48 -10.89 0.09
C ALA A 105 -5.73 -11.80 0.07
N MET A 106 -5.99 -12.47 -1.06
CA MET A 106 -7.14 -13.37 -1.17
C MET A 106 -7.02 -14.60 -0.27
N THR A 107 -5.82 -15.16 -0.17
CA THR A 107 -5.51 -16.29 0.74
C THR A 107 -5.76 -15.87 2.18
N TRP A 108 -5.24 -14.71 2.59
CA TRP A 108 -5.45 -14.17 3.94
C TRP A 108 -6.95 -14.00 4.23
N VAL A 109 -7.73 -13.45 3.30
CA VAL A 109 -9.19 -13.31 3.47
C VAL A 109 -9.87 -14.67 3.62
N ILE A 110 -9.53 -15.64 2.77
CA ILE A 110 -10.14 -16.98 2.80
C ILE A 110 -9.81 -17.69 4.11
N GLU A 111 -8.55 -17.69 4.53
CA GLU A 111 -8.12 -18.34 5.77
C GLU A 111 -8.80 -17.75 7.00
N ASN A 112 -8.97 -16.43 7.03
CA ASN A 112 -9.58 -15.74 8.16
C ASN A 112 -11.11 -15.72 8.11
N THR A 113 -11.74 -16.10 7.00
CA THR A 113 -13.22 -16.22 6.89
C THR A 113 -13.72 -17.67 6.86
N LYS A 114 -12.83 -18.66 6.72
CA LYS A 114 -13.24 -20.07 6.62
C LYS A 114 -13.91 -20.56 7.90
N VAL A 115 -14.87 -21.46 7.71
CA VAL A 115 -15.43 -22.30 8.77
C VAL A 115 -15.14 -23.73 8.38
N ASP A 116 -14.29 -24.40 9.16
CA ASP A 116 -14.01 -25.81 8.97
C ASP A 116 -14.90 -26.62 9.91
N ALA A 117 -15.91 -27.28 9.34
CA ALA A 117 -16.85 -28.10 10.09
C ALA A 117 -16.20 -29.38 10.65
N ALA A 118 -15.12 -29.88 10.03
CA ALA A 118 -14.45 -31.11 10.43
C ALA A 118 -13.51 -30.85 11.60
N THR A 119 -12.69 -29.79 11.53
CA THR A 119 -11.76 -29.42 12.62
C THR A 119 -12.39 -28.50 13.65
N LYS A 120 -13.65 -28.08 13.45
CA LYS A 120 -14.36 -27.08 14.27
C LYS A 120 -13.58 -25.77 14.45
N THR A 121 -12.71 -25.45 13.49
CA THR A 121 -11.92 -24.23 13.52
C THR A 121 -12.63 -23.16 12.72
N ARG A 122 -12.67 -21.95 13.27
CA ARG A 122 -13.37 -20.81 12.70
C ARG A 122 -12.37 -19.66 12.59
N GLY A 123 -12.21 -19.15 11.37
CA GLY A 123 -11.42 -17.95 11.14
C GLY A 123 -11.99 -16.76 11.94
N VAL A 124 -11.13 -15.82 12.32
CA VAL A 124 -11.51 -14.68 13.17
C VAL A 124 -12.62 -13.82 12.54
N PHE A 125 -12.70 -13.76 11.22
CA PHE A 125 -13.72 -13.05 10.44
C PHE A 125 -14.76 -13.97 9.82
N ALA A 126 -14.88 -15.21 10.27
CA ALA A 126 -15.88 -16.11 9.72
C ALA A 126 -17.30 -15.56 9.92
N GLY A 127 -18.10 -15.53 8.85
CA GLY A 127 -19.43 -14.93 8.88
C GLY A 127 -19.45 -13.39 8.89
N ASP A 128 -18.29 -12.74 8.79
CA ASP A 128 -18.20 -11.30 8.57
C ASP A 128 -18.59 -10.98 7.11
N SER A 129 -19.74 -10.33 6.95
CA SER A 129 -20.25 -9.94 5.64
C SER A 129 -19.42 -8.86 4.95
N ALA A 130 -18.74 -8.00 5.71
CA ALA A 130 -17.91 -6.93 5.16
C ALA A 130 -16.64 -7.50 4.52
N ILE A 131 -15.97 -8.43 5.20
CA ILE A 131 -14.78 -9.11 4.66
C ILE A 131 -15.15 -10.00 3.46
N THR A 132 -16.27 -10.70 3.53
CA THR A 132 -16.77 -11.51 2.40
C THR A 132 -17.16 -10.64 1.18
N ALA A 133 -17.76 -9.48 1.42
CA ALA A 133 -18.05 -8.51 0.37
C ALA A 133 -16.77 -7.96 -0.26
N MET A 134 -15.71 -7.74 0.54
CA MET A 134 -14.42 -7.30 0.04
C MET A 134 -13.81 -8.30 -0.94
N GLN A 135 -13.77 -9.59 -0.59
CA GLN A 135 -13.35 -10.64 -1.52
C GLN A 135 -14.13 -10.58 -2.85
N SER A 136 -15.45 -10.42 -2.77
CA SER A 136 -16.31 -10.34 -3.96
C SER A 136 -16.01 -9.12 -4.82
N LYS A 137 -15.74 -7.96 -4.20
CA LYS A 137 -15.36 -6.73 -4.90
C LYS A 137 -13.99 -6.81 -5.57
N LEU A 138 -13.00 -7.40 -4.88
CA LEU A 138 -11.68 -7.65 -5.46
C LEU A 138 -11.78 -8.56 -6.69
N ARG A 139 -12.55 -9.65 -6.60
CA ARG A 139 -12.80 -10.54 -7.74
C ARG A 139 -13.56 -9.85 -8.88
N ALA A 140 -14.55 -9.03 -8.57
CA ALA A 140 -15.30 -8.29 -9.57
C ALA A 140 -14.42 -7.27 -10.31
N ALA A 141 -13.49 -6.60 -9.61
CA ALA A 141 -12.57 -5.65 -10.22
C ALA A 141 -11.60 -6.31 -11.21
N ILE A 142 -11.04 -7.47 -10.87
CA ILE A 142 -10.16 -8.23 -11.79
C ILE A 142 -10.88 -8.73 -13.03
N ASN A 143 -12.15 -9.13 -12.87
CA ASN A 143 -12.96 -9.64 -13.98
C ASN A 143 -13.72 -8.53 -14.74
N SER A 144 -13.54 -7.26 -14.37
CA SER A 144 -14.18 -6.16 -15.09
C SER A 144 -13.56 -6.01 -16.47
N ALA A 145 -14.33 -5.40 -17.38
CA ALA A 145 -13.86 -5.06 -18.70
C ALA A 145 -13.55 -3.56 -18.77
N ALA A 146 -12.46 -3.20 -19.42
CA ALA A 146 -12.19 -1.83 -19.83
C ALA A 146 -13.09 -1.51 -21.03
N SER A 147 -14.35 -1.13 -20.77
CA SER A 147 -15.33 -0.84 -21.82
C SER A 147 -15.05 0.47 -22.57
N SER A 148 -14.29 1.37 -21.96
CA SER A 148 -13.93 2.69 -22.48
C SER A 148 -12.81 2.67 -23.52
N ILE A 149 -12.09 1.55 -23.68
CA ILE A 149 -11.00 1.42 -24.64
C ILE A 149 -11.43 0.70 -25.92
N SER A 150 -11.01 1.24 -27.07
CA SER A 150 -11.22 0.65 -28.40
C SER A 150 -9.99 -0.15 -28.84
N THR A 151 -9.50 -1.04 -27.98
CA THR A 151 -8.35 -1.91 -28.27
C THR A 151 -8.78 -3.37 -28.39
N THR A 152 -7.89 -4.20 -28.93
CA THR A 152 -8.07 -5.67 -29.04
C THR A 152 -8.23 -6.33 -27.67
N TYR A 153 -7.56 -5.80 -26.65
CA TYR A 153 -7.55 -6.34 -25.29
C TYR A 153 -8.43 -5.52 -24.35
N LYS A 154 -9.62 -6.04 -24.02
CA LYS A 154 -10.59 -5.38 -23.13
C LYS A 154 -10.68 -5.98 -21.73
N THR A 155 -10.08 -7.14 -21.50
CA THR A 155 -10.17 -7.88 -20.24
C THR A 155 -8.82 -8.49 -19.87
N LEU A 156 -8.52 -8.64 -18.59
CA LEU A 156 -7.28 -9.29 -18.13
C LEU A 156 -7.09 -10.72 -18.69
N PRO A 157 -8.14 -11.56 -18.83
CA PRO A 157 -7.98 -12.88 -19.44
C PRO A 157 -7.53 -12.84 -20.91
N SER A 158 -7.82 -11.76 -21.64
CA SER A 158 -7.39 -11.61 -23.04
C SER A 158 -5.87 -11.51 -23.18
N ILE A 159 -5.18 -11.05 -22.13
CA ILE A 159 -3.71 -10.93 -22.07
C ILE A 159 -3.06 -12.00 -21.18
N GLY A 160 -3.79 -13.04 -20.79
CA GLY A 160 -3.24 -14.17 -20.01
C GLY A 160 -3.33 -14.02 -18.49
N LEU A 161 -4.05 -13.04 -17.95
CA LEU A 161 -4.33 -12.95 -16.52
C LEU A 161 -5.75 -13.42 -16.23
N SER A 162 -5.92 -14.58 -15.59
CA SER A 162 -7.25 -15.15 -15.35
C SER A 162 -7.39 -15.72 -13.95
N SER A 163 -8.60 -15.63 -13.40
CA SER A 163 -8.97 -16.33 -12.16
C SER A 163 -9.60 -17.70 -12.43
N GLY A 164 -9.64 -18.16 -13.69
CA GLY A 164 -10.31 -19.39 -14.12
C GLY A 164 -11.36 -19.11 -15.20
N ALA A 165 -11.99 -20.16 -15.74
CA ALA A 165 -13.03 -20.00 -16.75
C ALA A 165 -14.31 -19.40 -16.14
N VAL A 166 -15.04 -18.61 -16.92
CA VAL A 166 -16.39 -18.17 -16.53
C VAL A 166 -17.26 -19.40 -16.31
N GLY A 167 -17.93 -19.48 -15.16
CA GLY A 167 -18.73 -20.66 -14.76
C GLY A 167 -17.96 -21.76 -14.02
N SER A 168 -16.69 -21.53 -13.66
CA SER A 168 -15.94 -22.46 -12.80
C SER A 168 -16.60 -22.60 -11.43
N THR A 169 -16.44 -23.77 -10.81
CA THR A 169 -17.04 -24.12 -9.51
C THR A 169 -16.68 -23.09 -8.44
N VAL A 170 -17.64 -22.75 -7.57
CA VAL A 170 -17.43 -21.83 -6.45
C VAL A 170 -16.21 -22.28 -5.63
N GLY A 171 -15.29 -21.36 -5.39
CA GLY A 171 -14.06 -21.61 -4.65
C GLY A 171 -12.84 -22.00 -5.48
N THR A 172 -13.02 -22.38 -6.75
CA THR A 172 -11.89 -22.75 -7.65
C THR A 172 -11.22 -21.54 -8.31
N THR A 173 -11.89 -20.39 -8.30
CA THR A 173 -11.44 -19.15 -8.96
C THR A 173 -10.96 -18.09 -7.98
N ASN A 174 -10.38 -18.53 -6.88
CA ASN A 174 -9.94 -17.65 -5.81
C ASN A 174 -8.54 -17.10 -6.06
N THR A 175 -7.77 -17.67 -6.99
CA THR A 175 -6.42 -17.22 -7.30
C THR A 175 -6.36 -16.65 -8.71
N LEU A 176 -5.56 -15.62 -8.88
CA LEU A 176 -5.16 -15.08 -10.17
C LEU A 176 -3.95 -15.86 -10.69
N VAL A 177 -4.01 -16.27 -11.95
CA VAL A 177 -2.96 -17.00 -12.65
C VAL A 177 -2.49 -16.18 -13.84
N LEU A 178 -1.17 -16.13 -14.03
CA LEU A 178 -0.53 -15.51 -15.18
C LEU A 178 -0.04 -16.59 -16.14
N ASP A 179 -0.59 -16.58 -17.36
CA ASP A 179 0.00 -17.26 -18.50
C ASP A 179 1.08 -16.35 -19.09
N GLU A 180 2.33 -16.61 -18.72
CA GLU A 180 3.49 -15.81 -19.15
C GLU A 180 3.66 -15.82 -20.67
N SER A 181 3.32 -16.94 -21.33
CA SER A 181 3.46 -17.09 -22.78
C SER A 181 2.44 -16.22 -23.52
N LYS A 182 1.17 -16.25 -23.07
CA LYS A 182 0.11 -15.43 -23.63
C LYS A 182 0.32 -13.94 -23.33
N PHE A 183 0.82 -13.62 -22.14
CA PHE A 183 1.17 -12.25 -21.78
C PHE A 183 2.32 -11.71 -22.64
N ALA A 184 3.40 -12.48 -22.80
CA ALA A 184 4.52 -12.11 -23.66
C ALA A 184 4.09 -11.93 -25.12
N ALA A 185 3.24 -12.82 -25.64
CA ALA A 185 2.68 -12.71 -26.97
C ALA A 185 1.81 -11.45 -27.15
N ALA A 186 0.96 -11.13 -26.16
CA ALA A 186 0.13 -9.93 -26.20
C ALA A 186 0.97 -8.64 -26.17
N LEU A 187 2.03 -8.64 -25.34
CA LEU A 187 2.93 -7.50 -25.18
C LEU A 187 3.78 -7.26 -26.44
N ALA A 188 4.18 -8.33 -27.13
CA ALA A 188 4.89 -8.26 -28.41
C ALA A 188 3.98 -7.87 -29.57
N ALA A 189 2.68 -8.24 -29.52
CA ALA A 189 1.72 -7.90 -30.55
C ALA A 189 1.28 -6.43 -30.48
N ASP A 190 0.91 -5.94 -29.30
CA ASP A 190 0.52 -4.54 -29.10
C ASP A 190 0.72 -4.09 -27.64
N SER A 191 1.90 -3.53 -27.38
CA SER A 191 2.27 -3.02 -26.07
C SER A 191 1.42 -1.85 -25.59
N SER A 192 0.93 -1.03 -26.54
CA SER A 192 0.10 0.13 -26.25
C SER A 192 -1.28 -0.29 -25.80
N ALA A 193 -1.86 -1.31 -26.44
CA ALA A 193 -3.13 -1.90 -26.03
C ALA A 193 -3.04 -2.56 -24.64
N VAL A 194 -1.95 -3.29 -24.35
CA VAL A 194 -1.72 -3.87 -23.02
C VAL A 194 -1.59 -2.77 -21.96
N SER A 195 -0.77 -1.74 -22.23
CA SER A 195 -0.62 -0.58 -21.33
C SER A 195 -1.96 0.13 -21.09
N SER A 196 -2.74 0.32 -22.14
CA SER A 196 -4.07 0.94 -22.07
C SER A 196 -5.03 0.12 -21.21
N LEU A 197 -5.02 -1.22 -21.29
CA LEU A 197 -5.85 -2.07 -20.44
C LEU A 197 -5.54 -1.90 -18.95
N PHE A 198 -4.26 -1.77 -18.59
CA PHE A 198 -3.84 -1.56 -17.21
C PHE A 198 -4.03 -0.11 -16.73
N GLY A 199 -3.86 0.87 -17.62
CA GLY A 199 -3.86 2.29 -17.29
C GLY A 199 -5.18 3.03 -17.57
N SER A 200 -6.15 2.40 -18.23
CA SER A 200 -7.42 3.06 -18.58
C SER A 200 -8.26 3.37 -17.35
N SER A 201 -8.86 4.56 -17.34
CA SER A 201 -9.90 4.90 -16.37
C SER A 201 -11.12 4.00 -16.55
N GLY A 202 -11.63 3.46 -15.44
CA GLY A 202 -12.67 2.44 -15.44
C GLY A 202 -12.20 1.05 -15.85
N GLY A 203 -10.89 0.86 -16.08
CA GLY A 203 -10.31 -0.47 -16.30
C GLY A 203 -10.23 -1.31 -15.04
N PRO A 204 -9.79 -2.58 -15.15
CA PRO A 204 -9.69 -3.51 -14.03
C PRO A 204 -8.85 -2.99 -12.86
N LEU A 205 -7.65 -2.46 -13.14
CA LEU A 205 -6.77 -1.94 -12.10
C LEU A 205 -7.23 -0.61 -11.52
N ASP A 206 -7.83 0.27 -12.32
CA ASP A 206 -8.36 1.54 -11.83
C ASP A 206 -9.56 1.32 -10.90
N THR A 207 -10.45 0.39 -11.26
CA THR A 207 -11.56 -0.06 -10.42
C THR A 207 -11.04 -0.67 -9.12
N LEU A 208 -10.03 -1.53 -9.19
CA LEU A 208 -9.41 -2.15 -8.04
C LEU A 208 -8.76 -1.11 -7.12
N LYS A 209 -7.95 -0.20 -7.67
CA LYS A 209 -7.30 0.88 -6.94
C LYS A 209 -8.31 1.77 -6.24
N THR A 210 -9.35 2.20 -6.96
CA THR A 210 -10.42 3.05 -6.42
C THR A 210 -11.10 2.38 -5.24
N TYR A 211 -11.44 1.10 -5.37
CA TYR A 211 -12.02 0.32 -4.29
C TYR A 211 -11.09 0.20 -3.08
N LEU A 212 -9.81 -0.15 -3.30
CA LEU A 212 -8.83 -0.30 -2.24
C LEU A 212 -8.63 1.01 -1.47
N VAL A 213 -8.41 2.13 -2.18
CA VAL A 213 -8.26 3.45 -1.56
C VAL A 213 -9.47 3.81 -0.70
N ALA A 214 -10.69 3.57 -1.20
CA ALA A 214 -11.90 3.82 -0.43
C ALA A 214 -12.00 2.91 0.79
N ALA A 215 -11.73 1.60 0.63
CA ALA A 215 -11.84 0.61 1.70
C ALA A 215 -10.82 0.80 2.83
N THR A 216 -9.59 1.23 2.49
CA THR A 216 -8.49 1.44 3.45
C THR A 216 -8.41 2.86 4.00
N SER A 217 -9.27 3.77 3.54
CA SER A 217 -9.30 5.15 4.04
C SER A 217 -9.83 5.23 5.48
N PHE A 218 -9.61 6.37 6.15
CA PHE A 218 -10.11 6.63 7.50
C PHE A 218 -11.65 6.61 7.59
N SER A 219 -12.36 6.92 6.52
CA SER A 219 -13.82 6.77 6.43
C SER A 219 -14.24 5.46 5.75
N GLY A 220 -13.28 4.55 5.53
CA GLY A 220 -13.47 3.31 4.80
C GLY A 220 -14.12 2.20 5.59
N LEU A 221 -14.38 1.10 4.88
CA LEU A 221 -15.00 -0.11 5.44
C LEU A 221 -14.17 -0.71 6.57
N ILE A 222 -12.84 -0.74 6.44
CA ILE A 222 -11.95 -1.35 7.44
C ILE A 222 -11.98 -0.54 8.74
N TYR A 223 -11.83 0.79 8.64
CA TYR A 223 -11.83 1.66 9.80
C TYR A 223 -13.19 1.68 10.53
N SER A 224 -14.29 1.69 9.77
CA SER A 224 -15.64 1.64 10.36
C SER A 224 -15.93 0.30 11.04
N SER A 225 -15.44 -0.82 10.50
CA SER A 225 -15.51 -2.13 11.16
C SER A 225 -14.73 -2.13 12.49
N GLN A 226 -13.49 -1.63 12.48
CA GLN A 226 -12.67 -1.51 13.69
C GLN A 226 -13.35 -0.65 14.77
N THR A 227 -13.84 0.54 14.39
CA THR A 227 -14.54 1.45 15.32
C THR A 227 -15.81 0.81 15.91
N SER A 228 -16.53 0.02 15.10
CA SER A 228 -17.71 -0.71 15.55
C SER A 228 -17.35 -1.79 16.58
N ALA A 229 -16.27 -2.54 16.33
CA ALA A 229 -15.75 -3.53 17.27
C ALA A 229 -15.29 -2.88 18.59
N ASP A 230 -14.57 -1.75 18.53
CA ASP A 230 -14.12 -1.01 19.72
C ASP A 230 -15.31 -0.48 20.53
N THR A 231 -16.37 -0.02 19.86
CA THR A 231 -17.59 0.43 20.53
C THR A 231 -18.31 -0.72 21.23
N GLN A 232 -18.43 -1.87 20.56
CA GLN A 232 -19.01 -3.08 21.17
C GLN A 232 -18.20 -3.54 22.39
N LEU A 233 -16.87 -3.48 22.33
CA LEU A 233 -16.00 -3.83 23.44
C LEU A 233 -16.26 -2.92 24.64
N ARG A 234 -16.32 -1.60 24.43
CA ARG A 234 -16.64 -0.63 25.49
C ARG A 234 -18.02 -0.85 26.12
N ASP A 235 -19.03 -1.16 25.31
CA ASP A 235 -20.38 -1.43 25.81
C ASP A 235 -20.44 -2.73 26.62
N LEU A 236 -19.69 -3.77 26.19
CA LEU A 236 -19.55 -5.02 26.93
C LEU A 236 -18.85 -4.79 28.27
N ASP A 237 -17.76 -4.03 28.31
CA ASP A 237 -17.06 -3.70 29.56
C ASP A 237 -17.98 -2.98 30.55
N LYS A 238 -18.79 -2.02 30.05
CA LYS A 238 -19.78 -1.32 30.87
C LYS A 238 -20.84 -2.26 31.43
N ARG A 239 -21.30 -3.23 30.63
CA ARG A 239 -22.27 -4.25 31.07
C ARG A 239 -21.66 -5.17 32.12
N ILE A 240 -20.41 -5.61 31.93
CA ILE A 240 -19.68 -6.44 32.90
C ILE A 240 -19.56 -5.70 34.23
N SER A 241 -19.12 -4.44 34.20
CA SER A 241 -19.02 -3.60 35.41
C SER A 241 -20.37 -3.45 36.14
N THR A 242 -21.45 -3.19 35.40
CA THR A 242 -22.80 -3.07 35.97
C THR A 242 -23.29 -4.40 36.59
N MET A 243 -22.99 -5.53 35.94
CA MET A 243 -23.35 -6.85 36.46
C MET A 243 -22.56 -7.20 37.72
N GLN A 244 -21.26 -6.86 37.76
CA GLN A 244 -20.44 -7.06 38.94
C GLN A 244 -20.99 -6.29 40.14
N GLN A 245 -21.32 -5.01 39.96
CA GLN A 245 -21.93 -4.20 41.02
C GLN A 245 -23.24 -4.80 41.55
N ARG A 246 -24.10 -5.33 40.66
CA ARG A 246 -25.33 -6.01 41.08
C ARG A 246 -25.09 -7.29 41.87
N LEU A 247 -24.05 -8.05 41.53
CA LEU A 247 -23.66 -9.24 42.28
C LEU A 247 -23.17 -8.86 43.67
N ASP A 248 -22.36 -7.81 43.77
CA ASP A 248 -21.84 -7.30 45.05
C ASP A 248 -22.99 -6.80 45.96
N ASP A 249 -23.93 -6.02 45.41
CA ASP A 249 -25.13 -5.56 46.14
C ASP A 249 -26.00 -6.73 46.60
N LYS A 250 -26.16 -7.75 45.75
CA LYS A 250 -26.93 -8.96 46.09
C LYS A 250 -26.26 -9.74 47.21
N GLN A 251 -24.94 -9.88 47.17
CA GLN A 251 -24.16 -10.53 48.22
C GLN A 251 -24.31 -9.77 49.54
N ALA A 252 -24.14 -8.44 49.54
CA ALA A 252 -24.31 -7.61 50.74
C ALA A 252 -25.73 -7.72 51.32
N SER A 253 -26.75 -7.71 50.46
CA SER A 253 -28.15 -7.89 50.88
C SER A 253 -28.40 -9.27 51.50
N LEU A 254 -27.84 -10.33 50.92
CA LEU A 254 -27.94 -11.69 51.47
C LEU A 254 -27.23 -11.80 52.81
N GLN A 255 -26.00 -11.29 52.91
CA GLN A 255 -25.25 -11.25 54.18
C GLN A 255 -26.05 -10.56 55.28
N LYS A 256 -26.63 -9.38 54.99
CA LYS A 256 -27.50 -8.68 55.94
C LYS A 256 -28.71 -9.50 56.35
N LYS A 257 -29.40 -10.14 55.41
CA LYS A 257 -30.56 -11.01 55.70
C LYS A 257 -30.18 -12.19 56.59
N TYR A 258 -29.02 -12.80 56.38
CA TYR A 258 -28.54 -13.89 57.23
C TYR A 258 -28.22 -13.41 58.64
N SER A 259 -27.54 -12.27 58.79
CA SER A 259 -27.29 -11.68 60.12
C SER A 259 -28.58 -11.29 60.86
N ASP A 260 -29.55 -10.71 60.15
CA ASP A 260 -30.87 -10.37 60.73
C ASP A 260 -31.63 -11.65 61.18
N LEU A 261 -31.53 -12.73 60.39
CA LEU A 261 -32.15 -14.03 60.69
C LEU A 261 -31.48 -14.69 61.91
N GLU A 262 -30.15 -14.66 62.01
CA GLU A 262 -29.40 -15.13 63.18
C GLU A 262 -29.79 -14.39 64.47
N ALA A 263 -29.95 -13.06 64.39
CA ALA A 263 -30.40 -12.25 65.52
C ALA A 263 -31.84 -12.60 65.93
N ALA A 264 -32.74 -12.78 64.97
CA ALA A 264 -34.12 -13.19 65.23
C ALA A 264 -34.20 -14.59 65.86
N MET A 265 -33.42 -15.55 65.35
CA MET A 265 -33.33 -16.90 65.94
C MET A 265 -32.80 -16.85 67.37
N SER A 266 -31.74 -16.07 67.63
CA SER A 266 -31.18 -15.89 68.97
C SER A 266 -32.21 -15.32 69.95
N LYS A 267 -33.00 -14.34 69.51
CA LYS A 267 -34.10 -13.76 70.31
C LYS A 267 -35.22 -14.77 70.58
N LEU A 268 -35.60 -15.57 69.58
CA LEU A 268 -36.61 -16.62 69.74
C LEU A 268 -36.13 -17.72 70.70
N GLN A 269 -34.86 -18.12 70.62
CA GLN A 269 -34.26 -19.07 71.56
C GLN A 269 -34.24 -18.53 73.00
N ALA A 270 -33.89 -17.26 73.19
CA ALA A 270 -33.95 -16.60 74.50
C ALA A 270 -35.40 -16.51 75.04
N GLN A 271 -36.37 -16.18 74.19
CA GLN A 271 -37.79 -16.17 74.55
C GLN A 271 -38.30 -17.56 74.91
N SER A 272 -37.97 -18.59 74.13
CA SER A 272 -38.32 -19.99 74.42
C SER A 272 -37.75 -20.44 75.77
N SER A 273 -36.50 -20.08 76.07
CA SER A 273 -35.85 -20.41 77.33
C SER A 273 -36.52 -19.72 78.53
N SER A 274 -36.91 -18.46 78.37
CA SER A 274 -37.64 -17.68 79.38
C SER A 274 -39.05 -18.24 79.64
N LEU A 275 -39.81 -18.58 78.59
CA LEU A 275 -41.12 -19.22 78.74
C LEU A 275 -41.00 -20.57 79.44
N SER A 276 -40.00 -21.37 79.06
CA SER A 276 -39.75 -22.67 79.70
C SER A 276 -39.41 -22.52 81.18
N SER A 277 -38.64 -21.51 81.57
CA SER A 277 -38.29 -21.27 82.98
C SER A 277 -39.48 -20.78 83.79
N GLN A 278 -40.32 -19.91 83.22
CA GLN A 278 -41.56 -19.44 83.83
C GLN A 278 -42.56 -20.60 84.03
N LEU A 279 -42.73 -21.46 83.03
CA LEU A 279 -43.62 -22.62 83.12
C LEU A 279 -43.13 -23.64 84.16
N ALA A 280 -41.82 -23.88 84.22
CA ALA A 280 -41.22 -24.74 85.25
C ALA A 280 -41.37 -24.17 86.68
N GLY A 281 -41.35 -22.83 86.82
CA GLY A 281 -41.62 -22.15 88.09
C GLY A 281 -43.08 -22.24 88.54
N LEU A 282 -44.03 -22.18 87.59
CA LEU A 282 -45.46 -22.36 87.88
C LEU A 282 -45.79 -23.80 88.30
N ASN A 283 -45.10 -24.80 87.75
CA ASN A 283 -45.30 -26.21 88.09
C ASN A 283 -44.68 -26.62 89.45
N LYS A 284 -43.93 -25.72 90.11
CA LYS A 284 -43.36 -25.94 91.46
C LYS A 284 -44.15 -25.27 92.59
N SER A 285 -45.17 -24.48 92.26
CA SER A 285 -45.98 -23.70 93.21
C SER A 285 -47.43 -24.19 93.36
N GLY A 286 -47.73 -25.40 92.88
CA GLY A 286 -48.97 -26.14 93.15
C GLY A 286 -48.64 -27.47 93.82
#